data_AF-A0A928H2X8-F1
#
_entry.id   AF-A0A928H2X8-F1
#
_cell.length_a   1.000
_cell.length_b   1.000
_cell.length_c   1.000
_cell.angle_alpha   90.00
_cell.angle_beta   90.00
_cell.angle_gamma   90.00
#
_symmetry.space_group_name_H-M   'P 1'
#
loop_
_entity.id
_entity.type
_entity.pdbx_description
1 polymer ?
#
loop_
_entity_poly.entity_id
_entity_poly.type
_entity_poly.pdbx_seq_one_letter_code
_entity_poly.pdbx_strand_id
1 'polypeptide(L)'
;MKFLSTLMAVIGVSLPLFGATMTMESGKYRILFHDMPHRWSIIHVYYDGIEIGPRTGFYGNVMCPASGKYIGAGHTEGGTEKFLEGTVSVDGGEAVPVGEGVFKGDKVVFKKSSTLANIKLNCTYTLTADGLKIDKQFTALADQPMHQFYLWQFCWTKNTTDYLFIRRDGSVEKGKFLNDNKNRVYGEKEAYFFSQYWPEKQVGFVNFFAEFGKFSGKNLLWDVGRAYHKYYFWIDLPKVVKAGYSSPEMTMIVKAFTADSETQWEERSKATAAELLKQYPFAARPINTEEGVTLEPSKVFQVKKYGLDVYPDGQYNISFEIRKTPGMSARPTDHYVLVGYYDNNKPAKFHVLTSMASKVKDDGEFHQVQGAFKTPATREKIFVYVYNSRSTGSVTVRNLKVEKL
;
A
#
# COMPACT_ATOMS: atom_id res chain seq x y z
N MET A 1 42.98 -26.68 -6.48
CA MET A 1 41.72 -26.01 -6.11
C MET A 1 41.35 -26.45 -4.71
N LYS A 2 41.45 -25.56 -3.71
CA LYS A 2 41.03 -25.85 -2.32
C LYS A 2 39.62 -25.26 -2.14
N PHE A 3 38.63 -26.12 -1.92
CA PHE A 3 37.30 -25.70 -1.49
C PHE A 3 37.38 -25.28 -0.02
N LEU A 4 37.12 -24.00 0.23
CA LEU A 4 36.98 -23.45 1.58
C LEU A 4 35.53 -23.66 1.99
N SER A 5 35.27 -24.65 2.84
CA SER A 5 33.97 -24.87 3.48
C SER A 5 33.78 -23.84 4.58
N THR A 6 32.91 -22.86 4.37
CA THR A 6 32.50 -21.89 5.40
C THR A 6 31.69 -22.61 6.48
N LEU A 7 32.26 -22.70 7.67
CA LEU A 7 31.64 -23.27 8.86
C LEU A 7 30.56 -22.30 9.38
N MET A 8 29.29 -22.72 9.40
CA MET A 8 28.23 -21.99 10.11
C MET A 8 28.47 -22.11 11.61
N ALA A 9 28.87 -21.01 12.24
CA ALA A 9 28.95 -20.93 13.70
C ALA A 9 27.59 -20.54 14.28
N VAL A 10 26.85 -21.52 14.79
CA VAL A 10 25.71 -21.28 15.69
C VAL A 10 26.29 -21.01 17.08
N ILE A 11 26.47 -19.72 17.43
CA ILE A 11 26.91 -19.33 18.77
C ILE A 11 25.68 -19.21 19.66
N GLY A 12 25.43 -20.24 20.48
CA GLY A 12 24.41 -20.20 21.53
C GLY A 12 24.91 -19.42 22.73
N VAL A 13 24.52 -18.14 22.84
CA VAL A 13 24.65 -17.37 24.09
C VAL A 13 23.33 -17.50 24.84
N SER A 14 23.34 -18.22 25.97
CA SER A 14 22.18 -18.40 26.84
C SER A 14 21.88 -17.10 27.59
N LEU A 15 20.84 -16.38 27.15
CA LEU A 15 20.15 -15.34 27.91
C LEU A 15 18.87 -15.92 28.54
N PRO A 16 18.34 -15.30 29.62
CA PRO A 16 17.38 -15.94 30.52
C PRO A 16 16.07 -16.32 29.83
N LEU A 17 15.46 -17.41 30.33
CA LEU A 17 14.19 -18.02 29.93
C LEU A 17 13.04 -16.99 29.88
N PHE A 18 12.89 -16.34 28.74
CA PHE A 18 11.59 -15.91 28.23
C PHE A 18 11.22 -16.91 27.14
N GLY A 19 9.91 -17.22 27.01
CA GLY A 19 9.38 -18.14 26.00
C GLY A 19 10.10 -17.94 24.67
N ALA A 20 10.49 -19.03 24.04
CA ALA A 20 11.56 -18.96 23.07
C ALA A 20 11.07 -18.35 21.75
N THR A 21 11.78 -17.31 21.32
CA THR A 21 11.42 -16.43 20.21
C THR A 21 12.29 -16.74 19.00
N MET A 22 11.71 -16.63 17.79
CA MET A 22 12.51 -16.54 16.57
C MET A 22 12.97 -15.08 16.42
N THR A 23 14.27 -14.87 16.23
CA THR A 23 14.87 -13.56 16.03
C THR A 23 15.55 -13.50 14.66
N MET A 24 15.26 -12.45 13.88
CA MET A 24 16.01 -12.14 12.66
C MET A 24 16.91 -10.93 12.92
N GLU A 25 18.19 -11.02 12.56
CA GLU A 25 19.17 -9.92 12.68
C GLU A 25 19.86 -9.63 11.34
N SER A 26 19.94 -8.34 10.97
CA SER A 26 20.73 -7.88 9.84
C SER A 26 21.08 -6.39 9.99
N GLY A 27 22.37 -6.05 9.86
CA GLY A 27 22.86 -4.69 10.08
C GLY A 27 22.42 -4.15 11.45
N LYS A 28 21.72 -3.01 11.45
CA LYS A 28 21.18 -2.36 12.65
C LYS A 28 19.84 -2.94 13.12
N TYR A 29 19.22 -3.84 12.35
CA TYR A 29 17.91 -4.37 12.66
C TYR A 29 17.95 -5.65 13.47
N ARG A 30 17.01 -5.76 14.40
CA ARG A 30 16.65 -7.00 15.08
C ARG A 30 15.14 -7.10 15.23
N ILE A 31 14.54 -8.16 14.68
CA ILE A 31 13.09 -8.39 14.65
C ILE A 31 12.78 -9.65 15.45
N LEU A 32 11.90 -9.55 16.44
CA LEU A 32 11.48 -10.69 17.25
C LEU A 32 10.07 -11.11 16.84
N PHE A 33 9.89 -12.42 16.73
CA PHE A 33 8.60 -13.06 16.48
C PHE A 33 8.14 -13.81 17.72
N HIS A 34 6.83 -13.91 17.88
CA HIS A 34 6.16 -14.39 19.08
C HIS A 34 6.64 -15.79 19.50
N ASP A 35 6.78 -15.98 20.81
CA ASP A 35 7.07 -17.26 21.49
C ASP A 35 5.91 -18.28 21.47
N MET A 36 4.82 -17.99 20.75
CA MET A 36 3.72 -18.92 20.52
C MET A 36 3.91 -19.45 19.09
N PRO A 37 4.42 -20.68 18.91
CA PRO A 37 4.84 -21.16 17.59
C PRO A 37 3.69 -21.27 16.59
N HIS A 38 2.44 -21.29 17.05
CA HIS A 38 1.27 -21.28 16.19
C HIS A 38 0.94 -19.88 15.62
N ARG A 39 1.66 -18.82 16.01
CA ARG A 39 1.40 -17.44 15.58
C ARG A 39 2.51 -16.82 14.76
N TRP A 40 3.80 -17.10 15.06
CA TRP A 40 4.98 -16.49 14.41
C TRP A 40 4.72 -15.09 13.83
N SER A 41 4.23 -14.19 14.69
CA SER A 41 3.90 -12.81 14.33
C SER A 41 4.97 -11.91 14.93
N ILE A 42 5.31 -10.80 14.28
CA ILE A 42 6.28 -9.85 14.85
C ILE A 42 5.71 -9.34 16.19
N ILE A 43 6.58 -9.23 17.19
CA ILE A 43 6.27 -8.71 18.52
C ILE A 43 7.24 -7.60 18.95
N HIS A 44 8.45 -7.55 18.39
CA HIS A 44 9.35 -6.41 18.58
C HIS A 44 10.08 -6.06 17.29
N VAL A 45 10.39 -4.77 17.16
CA VAL A 45 11.26 -4.22 16.13
C VAL A 45 12.29 -3.34 16.81
N TYR A 46 13.56 -3.68 16.64
CA TYR A 46 14.69 -2.88 17.08
C TYR A 46 15.45 -2.31 15.88
N TYR A 47 15.94 -1.09 16.05
CA TYR A 47 16.90 -0.45 15.16
C TYR A 47 18.02 0.16 15.99
N ASP A 48 19.25 -0.28 15.76
CA ASP A 48 20.46 0.19 16.47
C ASP A 48 20.34 0.06 18.00
N GLY A 49 19.77 -1.07 18.45
CA GLY A 49 19.49 -1.32 19.87
C GLY A 49 18.28 -0.57 20.44
N ILE A 50 17.66 0.35 19.69
CA ILE A 50 16.49 1.12 20.13
C ILE A 50 15.21 0.37 19.76
N GLU A 51 14.31 0.19 20.73
CA GLU A 51 13.00 -0.45 20.53
C GLU A 51 12.02 0.52 19.85
N ILE A 52 11.93 0.45 18.52
CA ILE A 52 10.99 1.27 17.75
C ILE A 52 9.59 0.64 17.68
N GLY A 53 9.50 -0.68 17.85
CA GLY A 53 8.26 -1.42 17.96
C GLY A 53 8.22 -2.24 19.27
N PRO A 54 7.46 -1.83 20.30
CA PRO A 54 7.36 -2.53 21.59
C PRO A 54 6.50 -3.80 21.55
N ARG A 55 6.68 -4.67 22.57
CA ARG A 55 5.89 -5.90 22.83
C ARG A 55 4.43 -5.64 23.19
N THR A 56 4.08 -4.41 23.54
CA THR A 56 2.74 -4.05 24.04
C THR A 56 1.66 -4.17 22.96
N GLY A 57 2.04 -4.42 21.71
CA GLY A 57 1.13 -4.74 20.62
C GLY A 57 1.58 -5.93 19.78
N PHE A 58 0.67 -6.41 18.96
CA PHE A 58 0.92 -7.46 17.98
C PHE A 58 0.96 -6.88 16.58
N TYR A 59 1.83 -7.44 15.74
CA TYR A 59 2.06 -6.96 14.39
C TYR A 59 1.69 -8.07 13.43
N GLY A 60 0.80 -7.81 12.49
CA GLY A 60 0.35 -8.88 11.59
C GLY A 60 -0.99 -8.61 10.94
N ASN A 61 -1.68 -9.71 10.68
CA ASN A 61 -2.95 -9.76 9.99
C ASN A 61 -4.07 -9.94 11.01
N VAL A 62 -5.18 -9.23 10.83
CA VAL A 62 -6.41 -9.43 11.61
C VAL A 62 -7.59 -9.49 10.67
N MET A 63 -8.31 -10.59 10.68
CA MET A 63 -9.54 -10.77 9.91
C MET A 63 -10.74 -10.82 10.87
N CYS A 64 -11.84 -10.20 10.46
CA CYS A 64 -13.08 -10.16 11.21
C CYS A 64 -14.21 -10.64 10.27
N PRO A 65 -14.75 -11.86 10.44
CA PRO A 65 -15.79 -12.40 9.58
C PRO A 65 -17.17 -11.82 9.91
N ALA A 66 -17.35 -11.38 11.16
CA ALA A 66 -18.54 -10.72 11.67
C ALA A 66 -18.12 -9.73 12.77
N SER A 67 -18.91 -8.69 13.01
CA SER A 67 -18.58 -7.66 14.01
C SER A 67 -18.17 -8.27 15.37
N GLY A 68 -17.03 -7.82 15.91
CA GLY A 68 -16.48 -8.31 17.18
C GLY A 68 -15.80 -9.68 17.14
N LYS A 69 -15.71 -10.36 15.99
CA LYS A 69 -15.12 -11.69 15.85
C LYS A 69 -13.70 -11.65 15.26
N TYR A 70 -12.78 -10.96 15.93
CA TYR A 70 -11.41 -10.80 15.44
C TYR A 70 -10.59 -12.10 15.50
N ILE A 71 -9.78 -12.35 14.47
CA ILE A 71 -8.90 -13.52 14.34
C ILE A 71 -7.52 -13.02 13.85
N GLY A 72 -6.46 -13.38 14.56
CA GLY A 72 -5.07 -13.08 14.16
C GLY A 72 -4.44 -11.93 14.94
N ALA A 73 -3.10 -11.80 14.84
CA ALA A 73 -2.29 -10.81 15.56
C ALA A 73 -2.72 -10.62 17.04
N GLY A 74 -2.84 -11.73 17.77
CA GLY A 74 -3.21 -11.74 19.19
C GLY A 74 -4.72 -11.91 19.47
N HIS A 75 -5.58 -11.60 18.51
CA HIS A 75 -7.03 -11.75 18.63
C HIS A 75 -7.49 -13.21 18.49
N THR A 76 -8.51 -13.56 19.28
CA THR A 76 -9.06 -14.91 19.40
C THR A 76 -10.60 -14.95 19.45
N GLU A 77 -11.26 -13.80 19.44
CA GLU A 77 -12.70 -13.59 19.66
C GLU A 77 -13.58 -14.28 18.59
N GLY A 78 -13.05 -14.43 17.38
CA GLY A 78 -13.66 -15.15 16.26
C GLY A 78 -13.05 -16.52 15.96
N GLY A 79 -12.06 -16.95 16.74
CA GLY A 79 -11.20 -18.10 16.45
C GLY A 79 -9.71 -17.72 16.43
N THR A 80 -8.83 -18.70 16.25
CA THR A 80 -7.38 -18.50 16.28
C THR A 80 -6.77 -18.59 14.87
N GLU A 81 -5.68 -17.86 14.65
CA GLU A 81 -4.81 -18.11 13.51
C GLU A 81 -4.20 -19.52 13.63
N LYS A 82 -4.25 -20.28 12.53
CA LYS A 82 -3.62 -21.60 12.46
C LYS A 82 -2.37 -21.52 11.61
N PHE A 83 -1.21 -21.70 12.23
CA PHE A 83 0.04 -21.90 11.50
C PHE A 83 0.00 -23.20 10.70
N LEU A 84 0.47 -23.15 9.45
CA LEU A 84 0.57 -24.32 8.59
C LEU A 84 2.02 -24.76 8.46
N GLU A 85 2.87 -23.86 7.97
CA GLU A 85 4.28 -24.13 7.70
C GLU A 85 5.09 -22.84 7.74
N GLY A 86 6.40 -22.96 7.93
CA GLY A 86 7.30 -21.85 7.88
C GLY A 86 8.74 -22.29 7.74
N THR A 87 9.53 -21.50 7.04
CA THR A 87 10.93 -21.77 6.77
C THR A 87 11.75 -20.50 6.90
N VAL A 88 12.99 -20.62 7.34
CA VAL A 88 13.94 -19.52 7.42
C VAL A 88 15.22 -19.86 6.66
N SER A 89 15.78 -18.88 5.97
CA SER A 89 17.06 -18.99 5.27
C SER A 89 17.90 -17.75 5.54
N VAL A 90 19.22 -17.93 5.53
CA VAL A 90 20.21 -16.88 5.78
C VAL A 90 21.17 -16.85 4.59
N ASP A 91 21.37 -15.66 4.02
CA ASP A 91 22.34 -15.38 2.95
C ASP A 91 22.22 -16.30 1.72
N GLY A 92 20.99 -16.70 1.39
CA GLY A 92 20.71 -17.58 0.26
C GLY A 92 21.04 -19.06 0.49
N GLY A 93 21.43 -19.44 1.72
CA GLY A 93 21.59 -20.83 2.13
C GLY A 93 20.27 -21.61 2.13
N GLU A 94 20.37 -22.91 2.38
CA GLU A 94 19.22 -23.82 2.44
C GLU A 94 18.17 -23.34 3.46
N ALA A 95 16.91 -23.40 3.08
CA ALA A 95 15.81 -23.05 3.94
C ALA A 95 15.54 -24.18 4.94
N VAL A 96 15.59 -23.87 6.24
CA VAL A 96 15.29 -24.81 7.32
C VAL A 96 13.91 -24.53 7.90
N PRO A 97 13.21 -25.53 8.49
CA PRO A 97 11.97 -25.29 9.21
C PRO A 97 12.12 -24.19 10.25
N VAL A 98 11.13 -23.32 10.36
CA VAL A 98 11.14 -22.25 11.37
C VAL A 98 11.14 -22.85 12.78
N GLY A 99 11.92 -22.25 13.66
CA GLY A 99 12.00 -22.62 15.06
C GLY A 99 12.53 -21.47 15.90
N GLU A 100 12.75 -21.79 17.17
CA GLU A 100 13.35 -20.89 18.14
C GLU A 100 14.82 -20.64 17.79
N GLY A 101 15.31 -19.42 18.01
CA GLY A 101 16.72 -19.09 17.80
C GLY A 101 16.95 -17.75 17.10
N VAL A 102 18.22 -17.45 16.90
CA VAL A 102 18.68 -16.23 16.24
C VAL A 102 19.20 -16.58 14.85
N PHE A 103 18.59 -15.97 13.84
CA PHE A 103 18.96 -16.09 12.43
C PHE A 103 19.58 -14.76 12.00
N LYS A 104 20.89 -14.77 11.71
CA LYS A 104 21.68 -13.56 11.48
C LYS A 104 22.50 -13.67 10.20
N GLY A 105 22.42 -12.64 9.37
CA GLY A 105 23.20 -12.52 8.13
C GLY A 105 22.97 -11.17 7.44
N ASP A 106 23.54 -11.02 6.25
CA ASP A 106 23.32 -9.85 5.38
C ASP A 106 21.89 -9.82 4.84
N LYS A 107 21.30 -11.00 4.64
CA LYS A 107 19.91 -11.19 4.25
C LYS A 107 19.30 -12.39 4.97
N VAL A 108 18.27 -12.14 5.78
CA VAL A 108 17.49 -13.20 6.44
C VAL A 108 16.10 -13.21 5.84
N VAL A 109 15.63 -14.39 5.41
CA VAL A 109 14.30 -14.56 4.80
C VAL A 109 13.49 -15.56 5.61
N PHE A 110 12.36 -15.12 6.17
CA PHE A 110 11.37 -15.96 6.81
C PHE A 110 10.11 -16.04 5.96
N LYS A 111 9.70 -17.25 5.57
CA LYS A 111 8.44 -17.52 4.89
C LYS A 111 7.50 -18.23 5.85
N LYS A 112 6.23 -17.83 5.83
CA LYS A 112 5.18 -18.38 6.70
C LYS A 112 3.90 -18.56 5.91
N SER A 113 3.24 -19.70 6.11
CA SER A 113 1.84 -19.90 5.70
C SER A 113 0.96 -20.13 6.93
N SER A 114 -0.22 -19.53 6.94
CA SER A 114 -1.22 -19.70 8.01
C SER A 114 -2.64 -19.54 7.48
N THR A 115 -3.64 -19.84 8.30
CA THR A 115 -5.05 -19.56 7.99
C THR A 115 -5.73 -18.69 9.04
N LEU A 116 -6.52 -17.73 8.60
CA LEU A 116 -7.50 -17.00 9.40
C LEU A 116 -8.89 -17.42 8.90
N ALA A 117 -9.53 -18.36 9.59
CA ALA A 117 -10.72 -19.07 9.09
C ALA A 117 -10.49 -19.63 7.67
N ASN A 118 -11.27 -19.23 6.66
CA ASN A 118 -11.15 -19.73 5.29
C ASN A 118 -10.15 -18.93 4.44
N ILE A 119 -9.36 -18.04 5.02
CA ILE A 119 -8.31 -17.29 4.30
C ILE A 119 -6.96 -17.91 4.59
N LYS A 120 -6.31 -18.51 3.58
CA LYS A 120 -4.89 -18.88 3.63
C LYS A 120 -4.04 -17.64 3.35
N LEU A 121 -3.10 -17.34 4.22
CA LEU A 121 -2.13 -16.26 4.12
C LEU A 121 -0.75 -16.84 3.88
N ASN A 122 -0.02 -16.27 2.92
CA ASN A 122 1.40 -16.48 2.73
C ASN A 122 2.11 -15.16 2.98
N CYS A 123 3.05 -15.16 3.92
CA CYS A 123 3.87 -14.02 4.29
C CYS A 123 5.34 -14.33 4.03
N THR A 124 6.06 -13.42 3.38
CA THR A 124 7.52 -13.45 3.29
C THR A 124 8.09 -12.21 3.95
N TYR A 125 8.96 -12.41 4.94
CA TYR A 125 9.70 -11.36 5.62
C TYR A 125 11.15 -11.43 5.15
N THR A 126 11.64 -10.39 4.51
CA THR A 126 13.05 -10.27 4.09
C THR A 126 13.69 -9.13 4.88
N LEU A 127 14.63 -9.47 5.75
CA LEU A 127 15.40 -8.50 6.53
C LEU A 127 16.80 -8.36 5.93
N THR A 128 17.21 -7.11 5.74
CA THR A 128 18.57 -6.72 5.33
C THR A 128 19.02 -5.54 6.18
N ALA A 129 20.27 -5.10 6.02
CA ALA A 129 20.76 -3.87 6.65
C ALA A 129 19.94 -2.62 6.25
N ASP A 130 19.29 -2.64 5.08
CA ASP A 130 18.49 -1.52 4.55
C ASP A 130 17.08 -1.43 5.14
N GLY A 131 16.58 -2.51 5.76
CA GLY A 131 15.23 -2.57 6.29
C GLY A 131 14.55 -3.93 6.17
N LEU A 132 13.27 -3.94 6.54
CA LEU A 132 12.39 -5.10 6.49
C LEU A 132 11.40 -4.94 5.34
N LYS A 133 11.46 -5.84 4.36
CA LYS A 133 10.44 -6.03 3.33
C LYS A 133 9.48 -7.13 3.76
N ILE A 134 8.19 -6.87 3.67
CA ILE A 134 7.15 -7.84 3.99
C ILE A 134 6.22 -7.99 2.80
N ASP A 135 6.17 -9.18 2.24
CA ASP A 135 5.28 -9.54 1.15
C ASP A 135 4.14 -10.39 1.68
N LYS A 136 2.93 -10.11 1.23
CA LYS A 136 1.72 -10.85 1.59
C LYS A 136 0.90 -11.20 0.37
N GLN A 137 0.39 -12.42 0.38
CA GLN A 137 -0.66 -12.88 -0.51
C GLN A 137 -1.68 -13.67 0.29
N PHE A 138 -2.95 -13.60 -0.09
CA PHE A 138 -3.96 -14.47 0.50
C PHE A 138 -4.87 -15.11 -0.54
N THR A 139 -5.40 -16.28 -0.18
CA THR A 139 -6.34 -17.04 -0.99
C THR A 139 -7.51 -17.49 -0.13
N ALA A 140 -8.74 -17.36 -0.64
CA ALA A 140 -9.93 -17.89 0.01
C ALA A 140 -10.09 -19.38 -0.32
N LEU A 141 -9.98 -20.24 0.70
CA LEU A 141 -10.15 -21.69 0.59
C LEU A 141 -11.61 -22.11 0.45
N ALA A 142 -12.52 -21.26 0.94
CA ALA A 142 -13.96 -21.38 0.82
C ALA A 142 -14.56 -19.96 0.84
N ASP A 143 -15.87 -19.84 0.60
CA ASP A 143 -16.57 -18.56 0.77
C ASP A 143 -16.32 -18.01 2.20
N GLN A 144 -15.85 -16.77 2.28
CA GLN A 144 -15.46 -16.13 3.52
C GLN A 144 -16.23 -14.81 3.69
N PRO A 145 -17.17 -14.74 4.64
CA PRO A 145 -17.71 -13.48 5.11
C PRO A 145 -16.60 -12.55 5.59
N MET A 146 -16.66 -11.28 5.19
CA MET A 146 -15.64 -10.28 5.46
C MET A 146 -16.30 -9.01 6.00
N HIS A 147 -16.19 -8.79 7.31
CA HIS A 147 -16.56 -7.52 7.93
C HIS A 147 -15.38 -6.55 7.87
N GLN A 148 -14.19 -7.00 8.25
CA GLN A 148 -12.94 -6.22 8.22
C GLN A 148 -11.74 -7.13 7.96
N PHE A 149 -10.72 -6.57 7.31
CA PHE A 149 -9.42 -7.23 7.18
C PHE A 149 -8.30 -6.19 7.29
N TYR A 150 -7.61 -6.18 8.43
CA TYR A 150 -6.37 -5.44 8.60
C TYR A 150 -5.23 -6.27 8.02
N LEU A 151 -4.83 -5.94 6.80
CA LEU A 151 -3.71 -6.59 6.14
C LEU A 151 -2.39 -6.18 6.78
N TRP A 152 -2.29 -4.94 7.25
CA TRP A 152 -1.12 -4.44 7.97
C TRP A 152 -1.54 -3.85 9.30
N GLN A 153 -0.80 -4.22 10.34
CA GLN A 153 -0.93 -3.67 11.68
C GLN A 153 0.48 -3.54 12.26
N PHE A 154 0.85 -2.33 12.68
CA PHE A 154 2.10 -2.07 13.38
C PHE A 154 1.82 -1.23 14.61
N CYS A 155 2.41 -1.61 15.75
CA CYS A 155 2.26 -0.89 17.02
C CYS A 155 3.57 -0.18 17.35
N TRP A 156 3.79 1.01 16.80
CA TRP A 156 5.03 1.75 16.98
C TRP A 156 5.15 2.36 18.37
N THR A 157 6.38 2.60 18.82
CA THR A 157 6.66 3.16 20.15
C THR A 157 5.88 4.44 20.41
N LYS A 158 5.31 4.56 21.61
CA LYS A 158 4.60 5.77 22.05
C LYS A 158 5.50 7.01 22.13
N ASN A 159 6.80 6.80 22.13
CA ASN A 159 7.78 7.86 22.36
C ASN A 159 8.04 8.72 21.12
N THR A 160 7.42 8.40 19.97
CA THR A 160 7.42 9.33 18.84
C THR A 160 6.46 10.47 19.09
N THR A 161 6.88 11.69 18.77
CA THR A 161 6.11 12.93 18.97
C THR A 161 5.42 13.41 17.70
N ASP A 162 5.97 13.03 16.54
CA ASP A 162 5.57 13.57 15.25
C ASP A 162 5.28 12.44 14.27
N TYR A 163 4.33 12.70 13.37
CA TYR A 163 4.06 11.84 12.22
C TYR A 163 3.93 12.69 10.96
N LEU A 164 4.26 12.07 9.83
CA LEU A 164 3.91 12.60 8.51
C LEU A 164 3.47 11.46 7.60
N PHE A 165 2.69 11.80 6.59
CA PHE A 165 2.36 10.88 5.53
C PHE A 165 2.35 11.57 4.17
N ILE A 166 2.60 10.79 3.13
CA ILE A 166 2.69 11.28 1.75
C ILE A 166 1.62 10.56 0.93
N ARG A 167 0.82 11.35 0.22
CA ARG A 167 -0.22 10.88 -0.68
C ARG A 167 0.32 10.71 -2.09
N ARG A 168 -0.37 9.90 -2.91
CA ARG A 168 0.01 9.67 -4.32
C ARG A 168 0.20 10.94 -5.14
N ASP A 169 -0.60 11.96 -4.87
CA ASP A 169 -0.51 13.29 -5.50
C ASP A 169 0.71 14.12 -5.07
N GLY A 170 1.58 13.56 -4.23
CA GLY A 170 2.75 14.21 -3.68
C GLY A 170 2.45 15.16 -2.51
N SER A 171 1.18 15.37 -2.15
CA SER A 171 0.85 16.16 -0.96
C SER A 171 1.36 15.47 0.30
N VAL A 172 1.88 16.30 1.19
CA VAL A 172 2.43 15.88 2.48
C VAL A 172 1.56 16.47 3.57
N GLU A 173 1.20 15.66 4.54
CA GLU A 173 0.54 16.11 5.76
C GLU A 173 1.35 15.63 6.96
N LYS A 174 1.38 16.46 8.00
CA LYS A 174 2.11 16.19 9.24
C LYS A 174 1.28 16.57 10.45
N GLY A 175 1.58 15.96 11.58
CA GLY A 175 0.94 16.28 12.85
C GLY A 175 1.72 15.71 14.03
N LYS A 176 1.15 15.90 15.22
CA LYS A 176 1.74 15.45 16.48
C LYS A 176 0.89 14.38 17.16
N PHE A 177 1.55 13.49 17.89
CA PHE A 177 0.91 12.61 18.84
C PHE A 177 0.69 13.35 20.17
N LEU A 178 -0.52 13.25 20.72
CA LEU A 178 -0.96 13.96 21.93
C LEU A 178 -1.31 12.99 23.07
N ASN A 179 -1.17 11.67 22.87
CA ASN A 179 -1.48 10.63 23.84
C ASN A 179 -2.94 10.68 24.37
N ASP A 180 -3.90 11.00 23.49
CA ASP A 180 -5.32 11.24 23.84
C ASP A 180 -6.30 10.14 23.38
N ASN A 181 -5.78 8.98 22.96
CA ASN A 181 -6.56 7.85 22.47
C ASN A 181 -7.37 8.11 21.18
N LYS A 182 -6.98 9.10 20.35
CA LYS A 182 -7.67 9.44 19.09
C LYS A 182 -6.93 8.98 17.84
N ASN A 183 -7.70 8.78 16.77
CA ASN A 183 -7.13 8.62 15.44
C ASN A 183 -6.55 9.95 14.95
N ARG A 184 -5.24 9.96 14.70
CA ARG A 184 -4.53 11.06 14.04
C ARG A 184 -4.78 11.05 12.54
N VAL A 185 -4.92 9.85 11.98
CA VAL A 185 -5.34 9.63 10.59
C VAL A 185 -6.44 8.59 10.60
N TYR A 186 -7.55 8.84 9.92
CA TYR A 186 -8.66 7.90 9.82
C TYR A 186 -9.25 7.88 8.41
N GLY A 187 -9.24 6.72 7.77
CA GLY A 187 -9.88 6.55 6.47
C GLY A 187 -9.09 7.11 5.28
N GLU A 188 -7.79 7.38 5.45
CA GLU A 188 -6.95 7.96 4.39
C GLU A 188 -6.68 6.92 3.29
N LYS A 189 -7.12 7.20 2.06
CA LYS A 189 -7.10 6.24 0.94
C LYS A 189 -5.93 6.41 -0.02
N GLU A 190 -5.25 7.56 0.01
CA GLU A 190 -4.25 7.92 -0.98
C GLU A 190 -2.82 7.95 -0.41
N ALA A 191 -2.66 7.78 0.90
CA ALA A 191 -1.35 7.68 1.52
C ALA A 191 -0.67 6.34 1.24
N TYR A 192 0.54 6.41 0.68
CA TYR A 192 1.39 5.25 0.41
C TYR A 192 2.63 5.20 1.31
N PHE A 193 2.88 6.26 2.08
CA PHE A 193 4.04 6.38 2.95
C PHE A 193 3.65 7.06 4.26
N PHE A 194 4.12 6.51 5.36
CA PHE A 194 3.95 7.03 6.72
C PHE A 194 5.30 7.04 7.41
N SER A 195 5.59 8.09 8.18
CA SER A 195 6.81 8.20 8.98
C SER A 195 6.49 8.75 10.36
N GLN A 196 7.26 8.33 11.36
CA GLN A 196 7.19 8.83 12.74
C GLN A 196 8.59 9.18 13.25
N TYR A 197 8.65 10.07 14.23
CA TYR A 197 9.92 10.56 14.78
C TYR A 197 9.99 10.47 16.30
N TRP A 198 11.06 9.85 16.81
CA TRP A 198 11.41 9.84 18.22
C TRP A 198 12.56 10.81 18.49
N PRO A 199 12.27 12.02 19.02
CA PRO A 199 13.29 13.06 19.20
C PRO A 199 14.37 12.69 20.22
N GLU A 200 14.00 12.09 21.36
CA GLU A 200 14.97 11.73 22.42
C GLU A 200 16.02 10.72 21.94
N LYS A 201 15.66 9.85 20.99
CA LYS A 201 16.58 8.86 20.41
C LYS A 201 17.10 9.26 19.04
N GLN A 202 16.66 10.41 18.50
CA GLN A 202 17.05 10.89 17.17
C GLN A 202 16.84 9.84 16.08
N VAL A 203 15.70 9.13 16.12
CA VAL A 203 15.36 8.06 15.17
C VAL A 203 14.03 8.34 14.51
N GLY A 204 14.02 8.25 13.18
CA GLY A 204 12.82 8.18 12.36
C GLY A 204 12.60 6.77 11.82
N PHE A 205 11.36 6.40 11.59
CA PHE A 205 11.02 5.13 10.93
C PHE A 205 9.75 5.26 10.09
N VAL A 206 9.66 4.41 9.07
CA VAL A 206 8.68 4.56 7.98
C VAL A 206 7.98 3.25 7.67
N ASN A 207 6.73 3.36 7.22
CA ASN A 207 6.00 2.34 6.49
C ASN A 207 5.79 2.84 5.07
N PHE A 208 6.17 2.05 4.07
CA PHE A 208 5.97 2.36 2.66
C PHE A 208 5.26 1.21 1.94
N PHE A 209 4.19 1.54 1.23
CA PHE A 209 3.49 0.62 0.35
C PHE A 209 4.14 0.58 -1.02
N ALA A 210 4.81 -0.52 -1.30
CA ALA A 210 5.30 -0.78 -2.64
C ALA A 210 4.14 -1.06 -3.58
N GLU A 211 4.27 -0.55 -4.81
CA GLU A 211 3.30 -0.76 -5.89
C GLU A 211 1.86 -0.38 -5.50
N PHE A 212 1.74 0.64 -4.63
CA PHE A 212 0.46 1.16 -4.19
C PHE A 212 -0.47 1.45 -5.38
N GLY A 213 -1.73 1.01 -5.30
CA GLY A 213 -2.68 1.01 -6.41
C GLY A 213 -3.11 -0.37 -6.90
N LYS A 214 -2.35 -1.45 -6.63
CA LYS A 214 -2.78 -2.84 -6.94
C LYS A 214 -4.03 -3.28 -6.18
N PHE A 215 -4.30 -2.62 -5.05
CA PHE A 215 -5.41 -2.86 -4.16
C PHE A 215 -5.87 -1.52 -3.58
N SER A 216 -7.12 -1.45 -3.13
CA SER A 216 -7.64 -0.30 -2.42
C SER A 216 -7.85 -0.61 -0.93
N GLY A 217 -7.94 0.45 -0.14
CA GLY A 217 -8.11 0.32 1.29
C GLY A 217 -8.02 1.67 1.98
N LYS A 218 -7.90 1.61 3.29
CA LYS A 218 -7.85 2.78 4.17
C LYS A 218 -6.69 2.64 5.13
N ASN A 219 -5.94 3.72 5.27
CA ASN A 219 -4.92 3.88 6.27
C ASN A 219 -5.50 4.53 7.53
N LEU A 220 -5.01 4.06 8.68
CA LEU A 220 -5.34 4.63 9.97
C LEU A 220 -4.07 4.75 10.80
N LEU A 221 -4.01 5.81 11.60
CA LEU A 221 -2.98 6.03 12.59
C LEU A 221 -3.65 6.41 13.91
N TRP A 222 -3.64 5.49 14.87
CA TRP A 222 -4.28 5.64 16.17
C TRP A 222 -3.23 5.90 17.24
N ASP A 223 -3.35 7.03 17.93
CA ASP A 223 -2.54 7.36 19.09
C ASP A 223 -3.11 6.66 20.32
N VAL A 224 -2.62 5.47 20.66
CA VAL A 224 -3.17 4.63 21.75
C VAL A 224 -2.60 5.08 23.09
N GLY A 225 -2.94 6.30 23.47
CA GLY A 225 -2.64 6.90 24.76
C GLY A 225 -1.19 6.66 25.20
N ARG A 226 -1.00 6.02 26.35
CA ARG A 226 0.32 5.76 26.94
C ARG A 226 0.94 4.41 26.54
N ALA A 227 0.42 3.74 25.51
CA ALA A 227 0.84 2.39 25.11
C ALA A 227 1.72 2.40 23.86
N TYR A 228 1.19 2.86 22.72
CA TYR A 228 1.85 2.82 21.41
C TYR A 228 1.08 3.67 20.38
N HIS A 229 1.66 3.89 19.20
CA HIS A 229 0.99 4.46 18.03
C HIS A 229 0.70 3.36 17.01
N LYS A 230 -0.57 3.08 16.78
CA LYS A 230 -1.00 1.96 15.95
C LYS A 230 -1.29 2.39 14.53
N TYR A 231 -0.52 1.86 13.61
CA TYR A 231 -0.77 1.99 12.19
C TYR A 231 -1.59 0.79 11.69
N TYR A 232 -2.60 1.06 10.87
CA TYR A 232 -3.40 0.04 10.18
C TYR A 232 -3.49 0.30 8.70
N PHE A 233 -3.55 -0.79 7.94
CA PHE A 233 -4.13 -0.80 6.60
C PHE A 233 -5.30 -1.76 6.54
N TRP A 234 -6.48 -1.21 6.32
CA TRP A 234 -7.70 -1.97 6.07
C TRP A 234 -7.88 -2.12 4.56
N ILE A 235 -7.73 -3.33 4.03
CA ILE A 235 -7.97 -3.62 2.62
C ILE A 235 -9.47 -3.63 2.31
N ASP A 236 -9.87 -3.00 1.20
CA ASP A 236 -11.24 -3.07 0.71
C ASP A 236 -11.48 -4.43 0.04
N LEU A 237 -12.49 -5.16 0.50
CA LEU A 237 -12.89 -6.45 -0.03
C LEU A 237 -14.42 -6.53 -0.11
N PRO A 238 -14.97 -7.39 -0.99
CA PRO A 238 -16.40 -7.68 -0.97
C PRO A 238 -16.82 -8.27 0.38
N LYS A 239 -18.10 -8.09 0.74
CA LYS A 239 -18.68 -8.65 1.99
C LYS A 239 -18.51 -10.16 2.11
N VAL A 240 -18.40 -10.86 0.98
CA VAL A 240 -18.02 -12.27 0.91
C VAL A 240 -16.92 -12.39 -0.13
N VAL A 241 -15.75 -12.86 0.28
CA VAL A 241 -14.67 -13.25 -0.61
C VAL A 241 -14.96 -14.69 -1.06
N LYS A 242 -15.05 -14.90 -2.37
CA LYS A 242 -15.44 -16.20 -2.95
C LYS A 242 -14.31 -17.22 -2.88
N ALA A 243 -14.68 -18.49 -2.72
CA ALA A 243 -13.75 -19.61 -2.80
C ALA A 243 -12.90 -19.51 -4.08
N GLY A 244 -11.59 -19.77 -3.97
CA GLY A 244 -10.63 -19.67 -5.06
C GLY A 244 -10.14 -18.25 -5.38
N TYR A 245 -10.72 -17.19 -4.80
CA TYR A 245 -10.17 -15.85 -4.93
C TYR A 245 -8.74 -15.81 -4.41
N SER A 246 -7.82 -15.22 -5.19
CA SER A 246 -6.44 -14.97 -4.79
C SER A 246 -6.12 -13.49 -4.94
N SER A 247 -5.55 -12.90 -3.91
CA SER A 247 -5.07 -11.52 -3.97
C SER A 247 -3.83 -11.42 -4.87
N PRO A 248 -3.53 -10.23 -5.42
CA PRO A 248 -2.17 -9.93 -5.84
C PRO A 248 -1.21 -10.04 -4.65
N GLU A 249 0.09 -10.16 -4.92
CA GLU A 249 1.10 -9.92 -3.89
C GLU A 249 1.09 -8.43 -3.50
N MET A 250 1.22 -8.18 -2.21
CA MET A 250 1.17 -6.85 -1.62
C MET A 250 2.36 -6.68 -0.69
N THR A 251 3.10 -5.58 -0.87
CA THR A 251 4.40 -5.40 -0.23
C THR A 251 4.41 -4.14 0.65
N MET A 252 4.89 -4.31 1.87
CA MET A 252 5.20 -3.24 2.82
C MET A 252 6.71 -3.21 3.06
N ILE A 253 7.30 -2.02 2.98
CA ILE A 253 8.69 -1.77 3.36
C ILE A 253 8.71 -1.00 4.68
N VAL A 254 9.52 -1.47 5.62
CA VAL A 254 9.82 -0.77 6.87
C VAL A 254 11.29 -0.38 6.86
N LYS A 255 11.58 0.92 6.94
CA LYS A 255 12.93 1.48 7.10
C LYS A 255 12.99 2.38 8.32
N ALA A 256 14.18 2.56 8.87
CA ALA A 256 14.49 3.39 10.01
C ALA A 256 15.83 4.09 9.72
N PHE A 257 15.99 5.28 10.28
CA PHE A 257 17.16 6.10 10.03
C PHE A 257 17.39 7.03 11.22
N THR A 258 18.63 7.52 11.35
CA THR A 258 18.95 8.57 12.30
C THR A 258 18.50 9.93 11.77
N ALA A 259 18.00 10.78 12.67
CA ALA A 259 17.66 12.17 12.40
C ALA A 259 17.81 12.99 13.69
N ASP A 260 18.69 13.99 13.69
CA ASP A 260 19.09 14.76 14.86
C ASP A 260 18.04 15.82 15.26
N SER A 261 17.08 16.11 14.38
CA SER A 261 16.03 17.11 14.57
C SER A 261 14.76 16.76 13.79
N GLU A 262 13.63 17.40 14.15
CA GLU A 262 12.37 17.28 13.41
C GLU A 262 12.54 17.66 11.93
N THR A 263 13.27 18.74 11.63
CA THR A 263 13.55 19.17 10.26
C THR A 263 14.32 18.11 9.46
N GLN A 264 15.40 17.56 10.04
CA GLN A 264 16.19 16.54 9.37
C GLN A 264 15.39 15.23 9.19
N TRP A 265 14.52 14.90 10.15
CA TRP A 265 13.61 13.76 10.02
C TRP A 265 12.63 13.94 8.86
N GLU A 266 12.04 15.13 8.71
CA GLU A 266 11.14 15.41 7.60
C GLU A 266 11.84 15.27 6.24
N GLU A 267 13.04 15.83 6.12
CA GLU A 267 13.86 15.76 4.90
C GLU A 267 14.22 14.32 4.56
N ARG A 268 14.73 13.56 5.54
CA ARG A 268 15.08 12.14 5.35
C ARG A 268 13.86 11.29 5.05
N SER A 269 12.71 11.56 5.65
CA SER A 269 11.46 10.88 5.34
C SER A 269 11.05 11.08 3.88
N LYS A 270 11.07 12.33 3.40
CA LYS A 270 10.73 12.67 2.00
C LYS A 270 11.74 12.05 1.01
N ALA A 271 13.03 12.08 1.33
CA ALA A 271 14.07 11.45 0.53
C ALA A 271 13.89 9.93 0.46
N THR A 272 13.62 9.28 1.60
CA THR A 272 13.35 7.83 1.69
C THR A 272 12.12 7.46 0.86
N ALA A 273 11.04 8.24 0.93
CA ALA A 273 9.86 8.02 0.12
C ALA A 273 10.14 8.13 -1.39
N ALA A 274 10.95 9.12 -1.79
CA ALA A 274 11.33 9.31 -3.19
C ALA A 274 12.21 8.16 -3.73
N GLU A 275 13.19 7.71 -2.93
CA GLU A 275 14.04 6.54 -3.25
C GLU A 275 13.19 5.28 -3.39
N LEU A 276 12.35 4.98 -2.40
CA LEU A 276 11.50 3.81 -2.41
C LEU A 276 10.48 3.85 -3.55
N LEU A 277 9.93 5.01 -3.89
CA LEU A 277 9.01 5.12 -5.02
C LEU A 277 9.71 4.92 -6.37
N LYS A 278 11.00 5.28 -6.48
CA LYS A 278 11.81 4.97 -7.67
C LYS A 278 12.04 3.47 -7.80
N GLN A 279 12.29 2.78 -6.68
CA GLN A 279 12.50 1.33 -6.64
C GLN A 279 11.20 0.53 -6.82
N TYR A 280 10.11 1.02 -6.24
CA TYR A 280 8.79 0.39 -6.20
C TYR A 280 7.73 1.38 -6.71
N PRO A 281 7.70 1.62 -8.03
CA PRO A 281 6.67 2.46 -8.62
C PRO A 281 5.27 1.93 -8.24
N PHE A 282 4.34 2.81 -7.84
CA PHE A 282 2.89 2.57 -7.91
C PHE A 282 2.44 1.63 -9.05
N ALA A 283 1.49 0.76 -8.76
CA ALA A 283 0.80 0.10 -9.84
C ALA A 283 -0.12 1.10 -10.55
N ALA A 284 -0.20 0.95 -11.88
CA ALA A 284 -1.27 1.56 -12.64
C ALA A 284 -2.60 1.12 -12.01
N ARG A 285 -3.47 2.05 -11.61
CA ARG A 285 -4.86 1.69 -11.37
C ARG A 285 -5.49 1.52 -12.76
N PRO A 286 -5.96 0.32 -13.14
CA PRO A 286 -6.82 0.25 -14.30
C PRO A 286 -8.08 1.05 -13.96
N ILE A 287 -8.41 2.09 -14.74
CA ILE A 287 -9.76 2.67 -14.68
C ILE A 287 -10.70 1.69 -15.39
N ASN A 288 -10.92 0.50 -14.84
CA ASN A 288 -11.78 -0.47 -15.49
C ASN A 288 -13.25 -0.08 -15.26
N THR A 289 -13.75 0.85 -16.07
CA THR A 289 -15.18 1.15 -16.16
C THR A 289 -15.80 0.16 -17.15
N GLU A 290 -15.85 -1.13 -16.81
CA GLU A 290 -16.59 -2.11 -17.63
C GLU A 290 -18.07 -1.70 -17.73
N GLU A 291 -18.63 -1.15 -16.64
CA GLU A 291 -19.98 -0.57 -16.59
C GLU A 291 -20.12 0.72 -17.43
N GLY A 292 -19.00 1.35 -17.80
CA GLY A 292 -18.95 2.62 -18.52
C GLY A 292 -19.52 3.83 -17.76
N VAL A 293 -19.61 4.96 -18.45
CA VAL A 293 -20.34 6.16 -18.01
C VAL A 293 -21.13 6.71 -19.16
N THR A 294 -22.38 7.11 -18.88
CA THR A 294 -23.21 7.84 -19.82
C THR A 294 -23.43 9.26 -19.31
N LEU A 295 -23.18 10.23 -20.19
CA LEU A 295 -23.63 11.61 -20.04
C LEU A 295 -24.87 11.78 -20.92
N GLU A 296 -26.01 11.94 -20.26
CA GLU A 296 -27.33 12.10 -20.89
C GLU A 296 -27.43 13.37 -21.74
N PRO A 297 -28.44 13.49 -22.61
CA PRO A 297 -28.73 14.73 -23.33
C PRO A 297 -28.80 15.95 -22.41
N SER A 298 -28.15 17.04 -22.79
CA SER A 298 -28.09 18.24 -21.96
C SER A 298 -27.84 19.50 -22.78
N LYS A 299 -28.60 20.55 -22.47
CA LYS A 299 -28.37 21.92 -22.99
C LYS A 299 -27.23 22.63 -22.26
N VAL A 300 -26.84 22.14 -21.09
CA VAL A 300 -25.77 22.70 -20.26
C VAL A 300 -24.56 21.77 -20.25
N PHE A 301 -23.39 22.33 -19.92
CA PHE A 301 -22.14 21.58 -19.85
C PHE A 301 -22.18 20.50 -18.77
N GLN A 302 -21.87 19.26 -19.17
CA GLN A 302 -21.68 18.12 -18.28
C GLN A 302 -20.26 17.59 -18.40
N VAL A 303 -19.73 17.13 -17.28
CA VAL A 303 -18.41 16.50 -17.21
C VAL A 303 -18.40 15.33 -16.23
N LYS A 304 -17.84 14.21 -16.65
CA LYS A 304 -17.33 13.18 -15.73
C LYS A 304 -15.81 13.24 -15.71
N LYS A 305 -15.21 13.20 -14.52
CA LYS A 305 -13.76 13.21 -14.32
C LYS A 305 -13.31 11.90 -13.69
N TYR A 306 -12.22 11.34 -14.20
CA TYR A 306 -11.54 10.17 -13.65
C TYR A 306 -10.10 10.54 -13.34
N GLY A 307 -9.68 10.40 -12.08
CA GLY A 307 -8.28 10.60 -11.72
C GLY A 307 -7.40 9.54 -12.38
N LEU A 308 -6.27 9.98 -12.93
CA LEU A 308 -5.25 9.12 -13.50
C LEU A 308 -4.08 8.97 -12.54
N ASP A 309 -3.72 7.73 -12.27
CA ASP A 309 -2.56 7.40 -11.45
C ASP A 309 -1.34 7.17 -12.35
N VAL A 310 -0.74 8.28 -12.76
CA VAL A 310 0.40 8.33 -13.68
C VAL A 310 1.60 9.00 -13.03
N TYR A 311 2.80 8.51 -13.35
CA TYR A 311 4.07 9.13 -12.95
C TYR A 311 4.31 10.45 -13.65
N PRO A 312 5.00 11.40 -12.99
CA PRO A 312 5.66 12.50 -13.66
C PRO A 312 6.64 12.04 -14.73
N ASP A 313 6.75 12.82 -15.80
CA ASP A 313 7.60 12.58 -16.97
C ASP A 313 7.42 11.19 -17.62
N GLY A 314 6.26 10.57 -17.41
CA GLY A 314 5.90 9.28 -17.97
C GLY A 314 5.16 9.42 -19.30
N GLN A 315 5.32 8.42 -20.16
CA GLN A 315 4.59 8.29 -21.41
C GLN A 315 3.55 7.18 -21.28
N TYR A 316 2.34 7.42 -21.79
CA TYR A 316 1.21 6.50 -21.61
C TYR A 316 0.39 6.36 -22.89
N ASN A 317 -0.12 5.15 -23.11
CA ASN A 317 -1.23 4.88 -24.01
C ASN A 317 -2.55 5.01 -23.25
N ILE A 318 -3.58 5.46 -23.95
CA ILE A 318 -4.96 5.47 -23.49
C ILE A 318 -5.85 4.85 -24.56
N SER A 319 -6.77 3.98 -24.16
CA SER A 319 -7.77 3.38 -25.05
C SER A 319 -9.13 3.30 -24.36
N PHE A 320 -10.20 3.39 -25.15
CA PHE A 320 -11.58 3.25 -24.67
C PHE A 320 -12.53 3.01 -25.84
N GLU A 321 -13.75 2.58 -25.54
CA GLU A 321 -14.86 2.60 -26.50
C GLU A 321 -15.77 3.77 -26.18
N ILE A 322 -16.24 4.46 -27.22
CA ILE A 322 -17.19 5.58 -27.08
C ILE A 322 -18.35 5.40 -28.05
N ARG A 323 -19.56 5.66 -27.54
CA ARG A 323 -20.79 5.75 -28.33
C ARG A 323 -21.36 7.15 -28.20
N LYS A 324 -21.75 7.73 -29.33
CA LYS A 324 -22.50 8.98 -29.39
C LYS A 324 -23.81 8.72 -30.10
N THR A 325 -24.94 9.09 -29.51
CA THR A 325 -26.24 8.95 -30.18
C THR A 325 -26.55 10.17 -31.05
N PRO A 326 -27.41 10.05 -32.07
CA PRO A 326 -27.76 11.18 -32.93
C PRO A 326 -28.22 12.43 -32.15
N GLY A 327 -27.93 13.60 -32.71
CA GLY A 327 -28.27 14.89 -32.09
C GLY A 327 -27.16 15.46 -31.23
N MET A 328 -25.91 15.15 -31.56
CA MET A 328 -24.75 15.78 -30.94
C MET A 328 -24.62 17.24 -31.40
N SER A 329 -24.05 18.10 -30.55
CA SER A 329 -23.70 19.48 -30.90
C SER A 329 -22.85 19.51 -32.18
N ALA A 330 -23.05 20.51 -33.05
CA ALA A 330 -22.18 20.71 -34.21
C ALA A 330 -20.73 21.10 -33.83
N ARG A 331 -20.48 21.46 -32.55
CA ARG A 331 -19.15 21.84 -32.05
C ARG A 331 -18.45 20.60 -31.48
N PRO A 332 -17.34 20.13 -32.08
CA PRO A 332 -16.66 18.92 -31.61
C PRO A 332 -16.14 19.00 -30.16
N THR A 333 -15.88 20.22 -29.67
CA THR A 333 -15.46 20.50 -28.29
C THR A 333 -16.60 20.40 -27.27
N ASP A 334 -17.82 20.10 -27.69
CA ASP A 334 -18.93 19.90 -26.76
C ASP A 334 -19.08 18.42 -26.37
N HIS A 335 -18.44 17.48 -27.09
CA HIS A 335 -18.60 16.03 -26.87
C HIS A 335 -17.34 15.21 -27.19
N TYR A 336 -16.39 15.18 -26.25
CA TYR A 336 -15.10 14.56 -26.47
C TYR A 336 -14.49 14.04 -25.17
N VAL A 337 -13.39 13.29 -25.30
CA VAL A 337 -12.60 12.82 -24.18
C VAL A 337 -11.29 13.58 -24.15
N LEU A 338 -10.88 14.05 -22.98
CA LEU A 338 -9.67 14.84 -22.81
C LEU A 338 -8.85 14.30 -21.65
N VAL A 339 -7.53 14.32 -21.79
CA VAL A 339 -6.59 14.12 -20.68
C VAL A 339 -5.94 15.45 -20.36
N GLY A 340 -5.94 15.86 -19.10
CA GLY A 340 -5.36 17.13 -18.69
C GLY A 340 -5.24 17.27 -17.18
N TYR A 341 -4.68 18.39 -16.74
CA TYR A 341 -4.49 18.72 -15.34
C TYR A 341 -4.58 20.23 -15.11
N TYR A 342 -4.82 20.64 -13.87
CA TYR A 342 -4.62 22.02 -13.44
C TYR A 342 -3.24 22.13 -12.79
N ASP A 343 -2.46 23.15 -13.14
CA ASP A 343 -1.21 23.42 -12.43
C ASP A 343 -1.46 23.90 -10.98
N ASN A 344 -0.41 23.84 -10.17
CA ASN A 344 -0.48 24.27 -8.77
C ASN A 344 -0.33 25.79 -8.58
N ASN A 345 -0.28 26.57 -9.67
CA ASN A 345 -0.14 28.02 -9.61
C ASN A 345 -1.47 28.65 -9.14
N LYS A 346 -1.41 29.91 -8.69
CA LYS A 346 -2.60 30.71 -8.38
C LYS A 346 -2.61 31.95 -9.27
N PRO A 347 -3.60 32.11 -10.19
CA PRO A 347 -4.71 31.19 -10.45
C PRO A 347 -4.26 29.92 -11.17
N ALA A 348 -4.93 28.79 -10.87
CA ALA A 348 -4.61 27.50 -11.49
C ALA A 348 -4.99 27.51 -12.97
N LYS A 349 -4.07 27.12 -13.85
CA LYS A 349 -4.28 27.03 -15.29
C LYS A 349 -4.50 25.59 -15.70
N PHE A 350 -5.47 25.36 -16.58
CA PHE A 350 -5.71 24.03 -17.17
C PHE A 350 -4.75 23.77 -18.34
N HIS A 351 -4.15 22.59 -18.34
CA HIS A 351 -3.23 22.12 -19.37
C HIS A 351 -3.79 20.84 -20.00
N VAL A 352 -3.90 20.85 -21.32
CA VAL A 352 -4.38 19.70 -22.11
C VAL A 352 -3.18 18.87 -22.52
N LEU A 353 -3.19 17.58 -22.15
CA LEU A 353 -2.17 16.62 -22.54
C LEU A 353 -2.53 15.93 -23.86
N THR A 354 -3.81 15.56 -24.02
CA THR A 354 -4.35 15.05 -25.29
C THR A 354 -5.87 15.21 -25.34
N SER A 355 -6.43 15.25 -26.56
CA SER A 355 -7.88 15.29 -26.79
C SER A 355 -8.26 14.29 -27.88
N MET A 356 -9.33 13.54 -27.66
CA MET A 356 -9.70 12.38 -28.46
C MET A 356 -11.20 12.35 -28.70
N ALA A 357 -11.62 11.54 -29.67
CA ALA A 357 -13.02 11.28 -30.01
C ALA A 357 -13.85 12.47 -30.50
N SER A 358 -13.26 13.65 -30.76
CA SER A 358 -13.98 14.79 -31.34
C SER A 358 -14.57 14.50 -32.72
N LYS A 359 -13.95 13.58 -33.48
CA LYS A 359 -14.37 13.15 -34.83
C LYS A 359 -15.13 11.83 -34.90
N VAL A 360 -15.42 11.19 -33.75
CA VAL A 360 -16.25 9.97 -33.74
C VAL A 360 -17.68 10.34 -34.12
N LYS A 361 -18.29 9.54 -35.00
CA LYS A 361 -19.65 9.71 -35.52
C LYS A 361 -20.69 9.57 -34.40
N ASP A 362 -21.85 10.19 -34.60
CA ASP A 362 -23.02 10.11 -33.72
C ASP A 362 -24.07 9.13 -34.25
N ASP A 363 -23.62 7.96 -34.70
CA ASP A 363 -24.43 6.90 -35.31
C ASP A 363 -25.09 5.96 -34.29
N GLY A 364 -24.85 6.18 -32.98
CA GLY A 364 -25.35 5.29 -31.93
C GLY A 364 -24.56 4.01 -31.75
N GLU A 365 -23.43 3.83 -32.45
CA GLU A 365 -22.56 2.66 -32.31
C GLU A 365 -21.36 2.94 -31.41
N PHE A 366 -20.76 1.88 -30.84
CA PHE A 366 -19.50 1.99 -30.11
C PHE A 366 -18.32 1.98 -31.08
N HIS A 367 -17.44 2.97 -30.93
CA HIS A 367 -16.21 3.09 -31.70
C HIS A 367 -15.01 2.98 -30.77
N GLN A 368 -14.03 2.17 -31.16
CA GLN A 368 -12.76 2.07 -30.45
C GLN A 368 -11.93 3.34 -30.71
N VAL A 369 -11.39 3.91 -29.64
CA VAL A 369 -10.50 5.07 -29.68
C VAL A 369 -9.21 4.74 -28.94
N GLN A 370 -8.09 5.18 -29.49
CA GLN A 370 -6.76 5.05 -28.90
C GLN A 370 -6.00 6.37 -29.06
N GLY A 371 -5.10 6.62 -28.12
CA GLY A 371 -4.21 7.78 -28.14
C GLY A 371 -3.04 7.59 -27.18
N ALA A 372 -2.17 8.59 -27.14
CA ALA A 372 -1.06 8.63 -26.20
C ALA A 372 -0.93 10.03 -25.60
N PHE A 373 -0.30 10.11 -24.43
CA PHE A 373 0.05 11.37 -23.80
C PHE A 373 1.33 11.24 -22.97
N LYS A 374 1.97 12.38 -22.74
CA LYS A 374 3.12 12.51 -21.83
C LYS A 374 2.71 13.36 -20.64
N THR A 375 3.07 12.94 -19.44
CA THR A 375 2.82 13.70 -18.21
C THR A 375 3.92 14.75 -18.01
N PRO A 376 3.63 15.86 -17.30
CA PRO A 376 4.65 16.84 -16.95
C PRO A 376 5.66 16.24 -15.97
N ALA A 377 6.83 16.87 -15.83
CA ALA A 377 7.84 16.47 -14.84
C ALA A 377 7.39 16.71 -13.38
N THR A 378 6.33 17.48 -13.20
CA THR A 378 5.69 17.80 -11.92
C THR A 378 4.59 16.79 -11.56
N ARG A 379 4.15 16.79 -10.29
CA ARG A 379 3.19 15.81 -9.72
C ARG A 379 1.74 16.33 -9.70
N GLU A 380 1.27 16.90 -10.79
CA GLU A 380 -0.11 17.35 -10.86
C GLU A 380 -1.09 16.17 -10.92
N LYS A 381 -2.29 16.39 -10.38
CA LYS A 381 -3.40 15.44 -10.55
C LYS A 381 -3.89 15.49 -11.98
N ILE A 382 -3.59 14.44 -12.73
CA ILE A 382 -4.05 14.27 -14.10
C ILE A 382 -5.40 13.58 -14.08
N PHE A 383 -6.31 13.98 -14.96
CA PHE A 383 -7.63 13.39 -15.10
C PHE A 383 -7.96 13.09 -16.56
N VAL A 384 -8.78 12.06 -16.76
CA VAL A 384 -9.60 11.90 -17.96
C VAL A 384 -10.92 12.63 -17.74
N TYR A 385 -11.31 13.47 -18.69
CA TYR A 385 -12.55 14.21 -18.72
C TYR A 385 -13.40 13.67 -19.87
N VAL A 386 -14.63 13.26 -19.57
CA VAL A 386 -15.66 12.96 -20.57
C VAL A 386 -16.62 14.14 -20.58
N TYR A 387 -16.86 14.74 -21.74
CA TYR A 387 -17.72 15.91 -21.90
C TYR A 387 -18.97 15.60 -22.73
N ASN A 388 -20.09 16.19 -22.33
CA ASN A 388 -21.28 16.36 -23.17
C ASN A 388 -21.89 17.73 -22.88
N SER A 389 -22.24 18.48 -23.92
CA SER A 389 -22.77 19.83 -23.80
C SER A 389 -23.60 20.15 -25.03
N ARG A 390 -24.64 20.97 -24.87
CA ARG A 390 -25.46 21.51 -25.98
C ARG A 390 -25.90 20.44 -26.99
N SER A 391 -26.18 19.24 -26.52
CA SER A 391 -26.51 18.06 -27.34
C SER A 391 -27.85 17.49 -26.92
N THR A 392 -28.65 17.06 -27.89
CA THR A 392 -29.86 16.24 -27.66
C THR A 392 -29.54 14.74 -27.67
N GLY A 393 -28.31 14.38 -28.05
CA GLY A 393 -27.74 13.05 -27.90
C GLY A 393 -26.94 12.85 -26.61
N SER A 394 -26.61 11.60 -26.33
CA SER A 394 -25.84 11.13 -25.18
C SER A 394 -24.43 10.70 -25.59
N VAL A 395 -23.49 10.73 -24.64
CA VAL A 395 -22.14 10.20 -24.78
C VAL A 395 -21.93 9.08 -23.77
N THR A 396 -21.64 7.87 -24.25
CA THR A 396 -21.25 6.74 -23.39
C THR A 396 -19.79 6.38 -23.61
N VAL A 397 -18.98 6.28 -22.55
CA VAL A 397 -17.59 5.79 -22.60
C VAL A 397 -17.47 4.53 -21.75
N ARG A 398 -16.83 3.47 -22.26
CA ARG A 398 -16.54 2.24 -21.52
C ARG A 398 -15.16 1.68 -21.86
N ASN A 399 -14.75 0.64 -21.13
CA ASN A 399 -13.47 -0.05 -21.37
C ASN A 399 -12.26 0.91 -21.38
N LEU A 400 -12.28 1.95 -20.54
CA LEU A 400 -11.18 2.90 -20.43
C LEU A 400 -9.94 2.21 -19.86
N LYS A 401 -8.82 2.31 -20.55
CA LYS A 401 -7.53 1.76 -20.13
C LYS A 401 -6.45 2.80 -20.31
N VAL A 402 -5.57 2.90 -19.34
CA VAL A 402 -4.36 3.73 -19.41
C VAL A 402 -3.18 2.87 -19.00
N GLU A 403 -2.20 2.78 -19.89
CA GLU A 403 -1.05 1.88 -19.77
C GLU A 403 0.23 2.68 -20.01
N LYS A 404 1.26 2.41 -19.21
CA LYS A 404 2.56 3.06 -19.39
C LYS A 404 3.24 2.49 -20.64
N LEU A 405 3.80 3.36 -21.47
CA LEU A 405 4.60 3.02 -22.64
C LEU A 405 6.02 2.59 -22.27
#